data_AF-A0A0G4MX61-F1
#
_entry.id   AF-A0A0G4MX61-F1
#
_cell.length_a   1.000
_cell.length_b   1.000
_cell.length_c   1.000
_cell.angle_alpha   90.00
_cell.angle_beta   90.00
_cell.angle_gamma   90.00
#
_symmetry.space_group_name_H-M   'P 1'
#
loop_
_entity.id
_entity.type
_entity.pdbx_description
1 polymer ?
#
loop_
_entity_poly.entity_id
_entity_poly.type
_entity_poly.pdbx_seq_one_letter_code
_entity_poly.pdbx_strand_id
1 'polypeptide(L)'
;DRYLPYKSIIAQVILDKNPKLRTVINKTDNVGTESEFRTFTYEVLAGPNDMDVEVKENDCTFQFDYSKVYWNSKLETEHSRLIRLFQPGEVVAD
;
A
#
# COMPACT_ATOMS: atom_id res chain seq x y z
N ASP A 1 7.03 14.20 13.87
CA ASP A 1 7.24 15.66 13.79
C ASP A 1 8.66 16.08 13.46
N ARG A 2 9.69 15.65 14.20
CA ARG A 2 11.10 16.07 13.98
C ARG A 2 11.57 16.02 12.51
N TYR A 3 11.10 15.04 11.73
CA TYR A 3 11.53 14.83 10.36
C TYR A 3 10.62 15.47 9.30
N LEU A 4 9.46 16.02 9.69
CA LEU A 4 8.50 16.62 8.75
C LEU A 4 9.12 17.75 7.89
N PRO A 5 10.01 18.63 8.42
CA PRO A 5 10.67 19.64 7.58
C PRO A 5 11.52 19.04 6.45
N TYR A 6 11.90 17.77 6.54
CA TYR A 6 12.72 17.07 5.56
C TYR A 6 11.91 16.11 4.68
N LYS A 7 10.57 16.10 4.76
CA LYS A 7 9.74 15.12 4.05
C LYS A 7 9.99 15.09 2.54
N SER A 8 10.16 16.24 1.91
CA SER A 8 10.42 16.34 0.47
C SER A 8 11.79 15.81 0.08
N ILE A 9 12.85 16.11 0.84
CA ILE A 9 14.20 15.59 0.54
C ILE A 9 14.26 14.08 0.78
N ILE A 10 13.60 13.57 1.83
CA ILE A 10 13.49 12.13 2.09
C ILE A 10 12.76 11.45 0.93
N ALA A 11 11.63 12.01 0.48
CA ALA A 11 10.86 11.45 -0.63
C ALA A 11 11.65 11.43 -1.95
N GLN A 12 12.40 12.50 -2.24
CA GLN A 12 13.26 12.54 -3.41
C GLN A 12 14.34 11.46 -3.34
N VAL A 13 15.01 11.31 -2.20
CA VAL A 13 16.01 10.26 -2.00
C VAL A 13 15.39 8.86 -2.18
N ILE A 14 14.16 8.63 -1.73
CA ILE A 14 13.47 7.36 -1.95
C ILE A 14 13.28 7.08 -3.44
N LEU A 15 12.84 8.05 -4.24
CA LEU A 15 12.71 7.88 -5.69
C LEU A 15 14.08 7.65 -6.36
N ASP A 16 15.07 8.47 -6.03
CA ASP A 16 16.42 8.40 -6.61
C ASP A 16 17.08 7.03 -6.36
N LYS A 17 16.82 6.42 -5.19
CA LYS A 17 17.38 5.12 -4.81
C LYS A 17 16.55 3.93 -5.30
N ASN A 18 15.33 4.15 -5.75
CA ASN A 18 14.43 3.07 -6.16
C ASN A 18 13.79 3.42 -7.52
N PRO A 19 14.50 3.18 -8.65
CA PRO A 19 14.08 3.63 -9.98
C PRO A 19 12.74 3.07 -10.48
N LYS A 20 12.23 2.02 -9.84
CA LYS A 20 10.92 1.41 -10.14
C LYS A 20 9.76 2.15 -9.48
N LEU A 21 10.01 2.91 -8.41
CA LEU A 21 8.99 3.71 -7.76
C LEU A 21 8.73 4.97 -8.58
N ARG A 22 7.47 5.37 -8.71
CA ARG A 22 7.08 6.60 -9.39
C ARG A 22 6.65 7.69 -8.44
N THR A 23 6.00 7.32 -7.34
CA THR A 23 5.33 8.25 -6.42
C THR A 23 5.65 7.88 -4.98
N VAL A 24 5.93 8.87 -4.16
CA VAL A 24 6.09 8.74 -2.70
C VAL A 24 5.03 9.60 -2.03
N ILE A 25 4.27 8.99 -1.13
CA ILE A 25 3.23 9.66 -0.35
C ILE A 25 3.55 9.68 1.14
N ASN A 26 2.94 10.60 1.85
CA ASN A 26 2.85 10.60 3.30
C ASN A 26 1.38 10.40 3.70
N LYS A 27 1.12 9.41 4.55
CA LYS A 27 -0.21 9.20 5.12
C LYS A 27 -0.39 10.21 6.25
N THR A 28 -1.36 11.11 6.11
CA THR A 28 -1.57 12.20 7.06
C THR A 28 -2.40 11.76 8.26
N ASP A 29 -3.22 10.72 8.07
CA ASP A 29 -4.12 10.19 9.08
C ASP A 29 -4.04 8.68 9.21
N ASN A 30 -4.61 8.18 10.31
CA ASN A 30 -4.73 6.77 10.54
C ASN A 30 -5.82 6.16 9.65
N VAL A 31 -5.58 4.91 9.24
CA VAL A 31 -6.55 4.14 8.44
C VAL A 31 -7.86 3.99 9.20
N GLY A 32 -8.98 4.30 8.52
CA GLY A 32 -10.32 4.11 9.07
C GLY A 32 -10.76 5.18 10.08
N THR A 33 -9.99 6.25 10.28
CA THR A 33 -10.44 7.39 11.10
C THR A 33 -11.57 8.17 10.43
N GLU A 34 -11.54 8.32 9.11
CA GLU A 34 -12.52 9.13 8.36
C GLU A 34 -13.33 8.35 7.32
N SER A 35 -12.97 7.08 7.07
CA SER A 35 -13.55 6.29 5.97
C SER A 35 -14.03 4.93 6.46
N GLU A 36 -15.31 4.62 6.21
CA GLU A 36 -15.91 3.29 6.44
C GLU A 36 -15.24 2.19 5.60
N PHE A 37 -14.72 2.56 4.42
CA PHE A 37 -13.97 1.67 3.53
C PHE A 37 -12.50 1.52 3.94
N ARG A 38 -12.10 2.08 5.09
CA ARG A 38 -10.73 2.01 5.61
C ARG A 38 -9.68 2.53 4.62
N THR A 39 -10.02 3.58 3.86
CA THR A 39 -9.04 4.34 3.09
C THR A 39 -8.24 5.27 4.01
N PHE A 40 -7.23 5.94 3.46
CA PHE A 40 -6.35 6.85 4.19
C PHE A 40 -6.27 8.20 3.47
N THR A 41 -6.17 9.27 4.25
CA THR A 41 -5.81 10.59 3.74
C THR A 41 -4.29 10.65 3.53
N TYR A 42 -3.87 11.26 2.43
CA TYR A 42 -2.45 11.36 2.08
C TYR A 42 -2.12 12.66 1.37
N GLU A 43 -0.83 12.99 1.40
CA GLU A 43 -0.22 13.99 0.53
C GLU A 43 0.85 13.34 -0.34
N VAL A 44 1.00 13.82 -1.57
CA VAL A 44 2.10 13.41 -2.46
C VAL A 44 3.33 14.23 -2.10
N LEU A 45 4.43 13.54 -1.78
CA LEU A 45 5.71 14.18 -1.45
C LEU A 45 6.64 14.29 -2.65
N ALA A 46 6.60 13.33 -3.57
CA ALA A 46 7.38 13.32 -4.80
C ALA A 46 6.71 12.44 -5.87
N GLY A 47 6.92 12.78 -7.15
CA GLY A 47 6.32 12.06 -8.28
C GLY A 47 4.91 12.53 -8.65
N PRO A 48 4.28 11.91 -9.66
CA PRO A 48 2.92 12.23 -10.08
C PRO A 48 1.89 11.82 -9.02
N ASN A 49 0.78 12.56 -8.92
CA ASN A 49 -0.37 12.14 -8.12
C ASN A 49 -1.17 11.06 -8.86
N ASP A 50 -0.63 9.85 -8.85
CA ASP A 50 -1.15 8.68 -9.54
C ASP A 50 -1.11 7.50 -8.58
N MET A 51 -2.29 7.03 -8.18
CA MET A 51 -2.48 5.95 -7.20
C MET A 51 -2.92 4.64 -7.86
N ASP A 52 -2.96 4.58 -9.19
CA ASP A 52 -3.15 3.31 -9.89
C ASP A 52 -1.88 2.48 -9.74
N VAL A 53 -1.98 1.41 -8.96
CA VAL A 53 -0.87 0.53 -8.63
C VAL A 53 -1.12 -0.88 -9.14
N GLU A 54 -0.02 -1.56 -9.45
CA GLU A 54 0.02 -3.01 -9.63
C GLU A 54 0.90 -3.59 -8.52
N VAL A 55 0.36 -4.54 -7.77
CA VAL A 55 1.07 -5.26 -6.71
C VAL A 55 1.08 -6.75 -7.05
N LYS A 56 2.26 -7.36 -6.92
CA LYS A 56 2.41 -8.81 -6.97
C LYS A 56 2.58 -9.32 -5.55
N GLU A 57 1.67 -10.20 -5.15
CA GLU A 57 1.68 -10.85 -3.85
C GLU A 57 1.41 -12.34 -4.09
N ASN A 58 2.30 -13.21 -3.59
CA ASN A 58 2.34 -14.60 -4.01
C ASN A 58 2.33 -14.74 -5.55
N ASP A 59 1.54 -15.66 -6.10
CA ASP A 59 1.37 -15.86 -7.55
C ASP A 59 0.20 -15.02 -8.13
N CYS A 60 -0.29 -14.03 -7.39
CA CYS A 60 -1.39 -13.17 -7.79
C CYS A 60 -0.89 -11.76 -8.16
N THR A 61 -1.55 -11.15 -9.14
CA THR A 61 -1.35 -9.74 -9.52
C THR A 61 -2.63 -8.97 -9.24
N PHE A 62 -2.52 -7.92 -8.44
CA PHE A 62 -3.62 -7.05 -8.06
C PHE A 62 -3.42 -5.67 -8.66
N GLN A 63 -4.50 -5.11 -9.21
CA GLN A 63 -4.51 -3.76 -9.77
C GLN A 63 -5.66 -2.97 -9.14
N PHE A 64 -5.35 -1.81 -8.58
CA PHE A 64 -6.34 -0.96 -7.92
C PHE A 64 -5.83 0.48 -7.75
N ASP A 65 -6.76 1.38 -7.47
CA ASP A 65 -6.47 2.74 -7.03
C ASP A 65 -6.25 2.75 -5.51
N TYR A 66 -5.01 2.98 -5.07
CA TYR A 66 -4.63 2.91 -3.66
C TYR A 66 -5.31 4.00 -2.80
N SER A 67 -5.84 5.06 -3.40
CA SER A 67 -6.61 6.08 -2.67
C SER A 67 -8.02 5.61 -2.30
N LYS A 68 -8.54 4.58 -2.99
CA LYS A 68 -9.94 4.14 -2.90
C LYS A 68 -10.14 2.85 -2.13
N VAL A 69 -9.08 2.10 -1.86
CA VAL A 69 -9.15 0.79 -1.19
C VAL A 69 -8.13 0.67 -0.07
N TYR A 70 -8.45 -0.17 0.91
CA TYR A 70 -7.47 -0.59 1.91
C TYR A 70 -6.52 -1.64 1.33
N TRP A 71 -5.22 -1.40 1.41
CA TRP A 71 -4.19 -2.39 1.12
C TRP A 71 -3.02 -2.30 2.10
N ASN A 72 -2.56 -3.46 2.58
CA ASN A 72 -1.42 -3.58 3.50
C ASN A 72 -0.52 -4.76 3.11
N SER A 73 0.58 -4.46 2.42
CA SER A 73 1.56 -5.47 1.97
C SER A 73 2.22 -6.26 3.10
N LYS A 74 2.11 -5.84 4.37
CA LYS A 74 2.65 -6.61 5.50
C LYS A 74 1.82 -7.86 5.83
N LEU A 75 0.61 -7.98 5.27
CA LEU A 75 -0.27 -9.14 5.48
C LEU A 75 0.05 -10.32 4.56
N GLU A 76 0.92 -10.17 3.56
CA GLU A 76 1.31 -11.24 2.63
C GLU A 76 1.71 -12.54 3.33
N THR A 77 2.53 -12.43 4.40
CA THR A 77 2.95 -13.59 5.19
C THR A 77 1.76 -14.31 5.82
N GLU A 78 0.76 -13.57 6.30
CA GLU A 78 -0.43 -14.14 6.94
C GLU A 78 -1.38 -14.75 5.91
N HIS A 79 -1.57 -14.09 4.76
CA HIS A 79 -2.32 -14.66 3.63
C HIS A 79 -1.68 -15.99 3.17
N SER A 80 -0.35 -16.01 3.03
CA SER A 80 0.40 -17.23 2.68
C SER A 80 0.24 -18.33 3.73
N ARG A 81 0.20 -17.96 5.02
CA ARG A 81 -0.02 -18.90 6.12
C ARG A 81 -1.39 -19.54 6.02
N LEU A 82 -2.45 -18.75 5.78
CA LEU A 82 -3.83 -19.25 5.63
C LEU A 82 -3.98 -20.16 4.41
N ILE A 83 -3.46 -19.76 3.25
CA ILE A 83 -3.53 -20.56 2.01
C ILE A 83 -2.94 -21.96 2.21
N ARG A 84 -1.85 -22.08 3.00
CA ARG A 84 -1.19 -23.36 3.29
C ARG A 84 -1.99 -24.28 4.22
N LEU A 85 -3.03 -23.78 4.89
CA LEU A 85 -3.89 -24.58 5.75
C LEU A 85 -5.02 -25.25 4.95
N PHE A 86 -5.47 -24.63 3.87
CA PHE A 86 -6.59 -25.11 3.08
C PHE A 86 -6.27 -26.40 2.33
N GLN A 87 -7.27 -27.27 2.22
CA GLN A 87 -7.19 -28.53 1.49
C GLN A 87 -8.07 -28.50 0.22
N PRO A 88 -7.71 -29.27 -0.82
CA PRO A 88 -8.54 -29.39 -2.01
C PRO A 88 -9.98 -29.84 -1.65
N GLY A 89 -10.97 -29.06 -2.13
CA GLY A 89 -12.39 -29.34 -1.92
C GLY A 89 -13.03 -28.59 -0.74
N GLU A 90 -12.25 -27.85 0.06
CA GLU A 90 -12.80 -26.98 1.10
C GLU A 90 -13.47 -25.73 0.52
N VAL A 91 -14.50 -25.24 1.20
CA VAL A 91 -15.18 -23.98 0.87
C VAL A 91 -14.65 -22.89 1.79
N VAL A 92 -14.12 -21.81 1.20
CA VAL A 92 -13.61 -20.63 1.90
C VAL A 92 -14.56 -19.46 1.66
N ALA A 93 -14.86 -18.69 2.71
CA ALA A 93 -15.62 -17.44 2.64
C ALA A 93 -14.75 -16.30 3.20
N ASP A 94 -14.62 -15.24 2.42
CA ASP A 94 -13.90 -13.99 2.74
C ASP A 94 -14.90 -12.90 3.12
#